data_AF-A0A1H0W6V7-F1
#
_entry.id   AF-A0A1H0W6V7-F1
#
_cell.length_a   1.000
_cell.length_b   1.000
_cell.length_c   1.000
_cell.angle_alpha   90.00
_cell.angle_beta   90.00
_cell.angle_gamma   90.00
#
_symmetry.space_group_name_H-M   'P 1'
#
loop_
_entity.id
_entity.type
_entity.pdbx_description
1 polymer ?
#
loop_
_entity_poly.entity_id
_entity_poly.type
_entity_poly.pdbx_seq_one_letter_code
_entity_poly.pdbx_strand_id
1 'polypeptide(L)'
;MEDIKKFIEHLECPIVDGIIFPDKRIQLLEVEVLWQRPYEYSIKPSFFTSIDDLEAEGKLWTGHCGVLDKCVDILNGIKVICGESSLGGDGFIAVLDMQTERVIWIAFFTCSNPFDKVTVEEGQIVAVSTLNCVWKLNIANPVEIVVTC
;
A
#
# COMPACT_ATOMS: atom_id res chain seq x y z
N MET A 1 4.51 -11.13 -14.12
CA MET A 1 3.55 -10.22 -13.47
C MET A 1 2.92 -9.33 -14.54
N GLU A 2 1.64 -8.98 -14.41
CA GLU A 2 0.96 -8.03 -15.31
C GLU A 2 1.47 -6.57 -15.13
N ASP A 3 1.06 -5.66 -16.01
CA ASP A 3 1.51 -4.26 -15.97
C ASP A 3 0.95 -3.55 -14.74
N ILE A 4 1.82 -3.21 -13.79
CA ILE A 4 1.45 -2.54 -12.53
C ILE A 4 0.69 -1.23 -12.75
N LYS A 5 0.87 -0.55 -13.90
CA LYS A 5 0.09 0.66 -14.23
C LYS A 5 -1.40 0.39 -14.34
N LYS A 6 -1.76 -0.84 -14.69
CA LYS A 6 -3.11 -1.36 -14.89
C LYS A 6 -3.56 -2.25 -13.72
N PHE A 7 -3.00 -2.04 -12.52
CA PHE A 7 -3.34 -2.78 -11.30
C PHE A 7 -4.84 -3.04 -11.12
N ILE A 8 -5.70 -2.06 -11.42
CA ILE A 8 -7.15 -2.20 -11.26
C ILE A 8 -7.79 -3.27 -12.16
N GLU A 9 -7.15 -3.64 -13.27
CA GLU A 9 -7.63 -4.65 -14.22
C GLU A 9 -7.44 -6.08 -13.69
N HIS A 10 -6.43 -6.31 -12.85
CA HIS A 10 -6.04 -7.66 -12.38
C HIS A 10 -6.01 -7.82 -10.86
N LEU A 11 -5.89 -6.73 -10.10
CA LEU A 11 -5.79 -6.71 -8.64
C LEU A 11 -4.72 -7.67 -8.13
N GLU A 12 -3.52 -7.59 -8.71
CA GLU A 12 -2.35 -8.33 -8.24
C GLU A 12 -1.19 -7.37 -8.00
N CYS A 13 -0.48 -7.53 -6.91
CA CYS A 13 0.73 -6.76 -6.66
C CYS A 13 1.82 -7.62 -6.02
N PRO A 14 3.09 -7.17 -6.11
CA PRO A 14 4.17 -7.73 -5.31
C PRO A 14 3.81 -7.76 -3.82
N ILE A 15 4.09 -8.88 -3.16
CA ILE A 15 4.00 -9.03 -1.69
C ILE A 15 5.32 -8.52 -1.12
N VAL A 16 5.34 -7.28 -0.65
CA VAL A 16 6.53 -6.61 -0.13
C VAL A 16 6.15 -5.48 0.81
N ASP A 17 6.90 -5.28 1.89
CA ASP A 17 6.77 -4.06 2.71
C ASP A 17 7.39 -2.89 1.96
N GLY A 18 6.56 -2.06 1.32
CA GLY A 18 7.08 -1.07 0.40
C GLY A 18 6.06 -0.19 -0.32
N ILE A 19 6.59 0.84 -0.99
CA ILE A 19 5.86 1.65 -1.97
C ILE A 19 6.27 1.24 -3.37
N ILE A 20 5.32 0.74 -4.15
CA ILE A 20 5.48 0.28 -5.53
C ILE A 20 5.04 1.39 -6.48
N PHE A 21 5.92 1.74 -7.42
CA PHE A 21 5.70 2.82 -8.38
C PHE A 21 5.34 2.29 -9.79
N PRO A 22 4.73 3.14 -10.64
CA PRO A 22 4.26 2.73 -11.97
C PRO A 22 5.39 2.41 -12.95
N ASP A 23 6.60 2.85 -12.65
CA ASP A 23 7.83 2.53 -13.39
C ASP A 23 8.53 1.27 -12.88
N LYS A 24 7.83 0.47 -12.06
CA LYS A 24 8.28 -0.77 -11.42
C LYS A 24 9.36 -0.60 -10.35
N ARG A 25 9.74 0.63 -9.99
CA ARG A 25 10.60 0.84 -8.81
C ARG A 25 9.80 0.53 -7.55
N ILE A 26 10.49 0.03 -6.54
CA ILE A 26 9.94 -0.23 -5.21
C ILE A 26 10.85 0.47 -4.20
N GLN A 27 10.28 1.37 -3.40
CA GLN A 27 10.93 1.82 -2.18
C GLN A 27 10.59 0.83 -1.08
N LEU A 28 11.58 0.05 -0.63
CA LEU A 28 11.38 -0.87 0.49
C LEU A 28 11.22 -0.09 1.79
N LEU A 29 10.40 -0.64 2.68
CA LEU A 29 10.18 -0.12 4.02
C LEU A 29 10.66 -1.17 5.03
N GLU A 30 11.44 -0.72 6.01
CA GLU A 30 11.69 -1.49 7.22
C GLU A 30 10.51 -1.28 8.15
N VAL A 31 9.76 -2.35 8.41
CA VAL A 31 8.57 -2.34 9.26
C VAL A 31 8.80 -3.22 10.47
N GLU A 32 8.87 -2.61 11.64
CA GLU A 32 8.96 -3.30 12.93
C GLU A 32 7.65 -3.14 13.69
N VAL A 33 7.15 -4.24 14.25
CA VAL A 33 5.87 -4.27 14.98
C VAL A 33 6.05 -4.90 16.35
N LEU A 34 5.59 -4.20 17.40
CA LEU A 34 5.43 -4.78 18.74
C LEU A 34 4.03 -5.39 18.87
N TRP A 35 3.96 -6.72 18.82
CA TRP A 35 2.72 -7.50 18.90
C TRP A 35 2.14 -7.63 20.32
N GLN A 36 2.23 -6.55 21.10
CA GLN A 36 1.55 -6.38 22.39
C GLN A 36 0.55 -5.23 22.25
N ARG A 37 -0.51 -5.17 23.06
CA ARG A 37 -1.45 -4.04 23.02
C ARG A 37 -0.99 -2.94 24.00
N PRO A 38 -1.00 -1.64 23.61
CA PRO A 38 -1.30 -1.14 22.26
C PRO A 38 -0.22 -1.55 21.25
N TYR A 39 -0.63 -1.86 20.01
CA TYR A 39 0.32 -2.23 18.96
C TYR A 39 1.17 -1.01 18.60
N GLU A 40 2.47 -1.20 18.40
CA GLU A 40 3.38 -0.13 18.02
C GLU A 40 4.09 -0.50 16.71
N TYR A 41 4.09 0.43 15.77
CA TYR A 41 4.75 0.28 14.47
C TYR A 41 5.88 1.30 14.34
N SER A 42 7.05 0.84 13.91
CA SER A 42 8.14 1.68 13.44
C SER A 42 8.37 1.40 11.97
N ILE A 43 8.15 2.41 11.13
CA ILE A 43 8.27 2.31 9.66
C ILE A 43 9.32 3.29 9.20
N LYS A 44 10.32 2.82 8.45
CA LYS A 44 11.38 3.66 7.88
C LYS A 44 11.65 3.27 6.43
N PRO A 45 11.88 4.25 5.54
CA PRO A 45 12.36 3.95 4.20
C PRO A 45 13.75 3.32 4.27
N SER A 46 13.91 2.21 3.56
CA SER A 46 15.18 1.52 3.37
C SER A 46 15.74 1.84 1.98
N PHE A 47 16.31 0.86 1.27
CA PHE A 47 16.83 1.04 -0.08
C PHE A 47 15.76 0.85 -1.17
N PHE A 48 16.07 1.32 -2.39
CA PHE A 48 15.27 1.05 -3.57
C PHE A 48 15.63 -0.29 -4.22
N THR A 49 14.61 -0.98 -4.73
CA THR A 49 14.75 -2.11 -5.65
C THR A 49 13.77 -1.93 -6.81
N SER A 50 13.63 -2.94 -7.65
CA SER A 50 12.62 -2.98 -8.71
C SER A 50 11.95 -4.35 -8.77
N ILE A 51 10.77 -4.40 -9.39
CA ILE A 51 10.08 -5.66 -9.66
C ILE A 51 10.97 -6.59 -10.48
N ASP A 52 11.69 -6.04 -11.47
CA ASP A 52 12.56 -6.81 -12.35
C ASP A 52 13.77 -7.40 -11.58
N ASP A 53 14.35 -6.65 -10.63
CA ASP A 53 15.42 -7.16 -9.75
C ASP A 53 14.93 -8.28 -8.82
N LEU A 54 13.76 -8.09 -8.18
CA LEU A 54 13.16 -9.13 -7.33
C LEU A 54 12.84 -10.40 -8.12
N GLU A 55 12.39 -10.27 -9.37
CA GLU A 55 12.12 -11.39 -10.26
C GLU A 55 13.42 -12.13 -10.63
N ALA A 56 14.48 -11.39 -11.01
CA ALA A 56 15.78 -11.94 -11.33
C ALA A 56 16.44 -12.68 -10.15
N GLU A 57 16.21 -12.22 -8.92
CA GLU A 57 16.66 -12.87 -7.69
C GLU A 57 15.78 -14.06 -7.25
N GLY A 58 14.65 -14.31 -7.93
CA GLY A 58 13.68 -15.34 -7.53
C GLY A 58 12.97 -15.02 -6.21
N LYS A 59 12.87 -13.74 -5.86
CA LYS A 59 12.25 -13.22 -4.63
C LYS A 59 10.93 -12.49 -4.87
N LEU A 60 10.49 -12.38 -6.13
CA LEU A 60 9.20 -11.79 -6.46
C LEU A 60 8.08 -12.79 -6.16
N TRP A 61 7.27 -12.44 -5.17
CA TRP A 61 5.98 -13.10 -4.89
C TRP A 61 4.85 -12.12 -5.20
N THR A 62 3.77 -12.62 -5.77
CA THR A 62 2.58 -11.82 -6.10
C THR A 62 1.37 -12.35 -5.34
N GLY A 63 0.54 -11.44 -4.86
CA GLY A 63 -0.72 -11.76 -4.18
C GLY A 63 -1.90 -11.15 -4.91
N HIS A 64 -3.04 -11.85 -4.92
CA HIS A 64 -4.31 -11.26 -5.34
C HIS A 64 -4.85 -10.35 -4.25
N CYS A 65 -5.39 -9.21 -4.64
CA CYS A 65 -5.88 -8.15 -3.78
C CYS A 65 -7.42 -8.14 -3.75
N GLY A 66 -8.00 -8.25 -2.56
CA GLY A 66 -9.42 -8.03 -2.33
C GLY A 66 -9.67 -6.59 -1.90
N VAL A 67 -10.39 -5.80 -2.70
CA VAL A 67 -10.76 -4.42 -2.34
C VAL A 67 -11.87 -4.44 -1.28
N LEU A 68 -11.63 -3.81 -0.13
CA LEU A 68 -12.57 -3.72 0.98
C LEU A 68 -13.23 -2.35 1.09
N ASP A 69 -12.50 -1.27 0.79
CA ASP A 69 -13.05 0.07 0.76
C ASP A 69 -12.40 0.96 -0.32
N LYS A 70 -13.07 2.07 -0.64
CA LYS A 70 -12.62 3.04 -1.62
C LYS A 70 -13.03 4.47 -1.26
N CYS A 71 -12.14 5.41 -1.56
CA CYS A 71 -12.38 6.84 -1.45
C CYS A 71 -12.07 7.55 -2.77
N VAL A 72 -12.79 8.61 -3.08
CA VAL A 72 -12.49 9.50 -4.20
C VAL A 72 -12.24 10.89 -3.65
N ASP A 73 -11.08 11.46 -3.99
CA ASP A 73 -10.76 12.85 -3.70
C ASP A 73 -10.71 13.64 -5.01
N ILE A 74 -11.79 14.38 -5.24
CA ILE A 74 -11.98 15.21 -6.44
C ILE A 74 -10.97 16.35 -6.49
N LEU A 75 -10.57 16.90 -5.33
CA LEU A 75 -9.68 18.06 -5.26
C LEU A 75 -8.27 17.69 -5.72
N ASN A 76 -7.78 16.52 -5.28
CA ASN A 76 -6.48 16.00 -5.71
C ASN A 76 -6.55 15.16 -6.99
N GLY A 77 -7.75 14.90 -7.52
CA GLY A 77 -7.94 14.13 -8.76
C GLY A 77 -7.55 12.67 -8.63
N ILE A 78 -7.71 12.08 -7.44
CA ILE A 78 -7.30 10.70 -7.15
C ILE A 78 -8.45 9.82 -6.69
N LYS A 79 -8.28 8.51 -6.91
CA LYS A 79 -9.10 7.43 -6.34
C LYS A 79 -8.18 6.56 -5.50
N VAL A 80 -8.60 6.28 -4.27
CA VAL A 80 -7.86 5.43 -3.34
C VAL A 80 -8.69 4.17 -3.10
N ILE A 81 -8.04 3.01 -3.18
CA ILE A 81 -8.64 1.73 -2.80
C ILE A 81 -7.75 1.05 -1.77
N CYS A 82 -8.34 0.36 -0.81
CA CYS A 82 -7.61 -0.40 0.18
C CYS A 82 -8.24 -1.78 0.39
N GLY A 83 -7.50 -2.68 1.03
CA GLY A 83 -8.00 -4.01 1.31
C GLY A 83 -6.94 -4.98 1.81
N GLU A 84 -7.13 -6.25 1.45
CA GLU A 84 -6.30 -7.38 1.84
C GLU A 84 -5.66 -8.07 0.63
N SER A 85 -4.70 -8.93 0.91
CA SER A 85 -4.28 -10.03 0.05
C SER A 85 -4.56 -11.39 0.74
N SER A 86 -3.89 -12.44 0.30
CA SER A 86 -4.42 -13.81 0.38
C SER A 86 -4.38 -14.46 1.77
N LEU A 87 -3.59 -13.93 2.72
CA LEU A 87 -3.33 -14.59 4.00
C LEU A 87 -3.86 -13.83 5.24
N GLY A 88 -4.56 -12.70 5.04
CA GLY A 88 -5.27 -11.96 6.09
C GLY A 88 -4.39 -11.29 7.16
N GLY A 89 -3.06 -11.38 7.06
CA GLY A 89 -2.11 -10.62 7.88
C GLY A 89 -1.60 -9.35 7.19
N ASP A 90 -1.88 -9.25 5.90
CA ASP A 90 -1.39 -8.22 5.00
C ASP A 90 -2.49 -7.22 4.61
N GLY A 91 -2.06 -6.06 4.13
CA GLY A 91 -2.95 -5.02 3.65
C GLY A 91 -2.29 -4.18 2.58
N PHE A 92 -3.11 -3.64 1.68
CA PHE A 92 -2.65 -2.75 0.63
C PHE A 92 -3.49 -1.47 0.56
N ILE A 93 -2.86 -0.42 0.02
CA ILE A 93 -3.48 0.85 -0.34
C ILE A 93 -2.97 1.21 -1.73
N ALA A 94 -3.85 1.33 -2.71
CA ALA A 94 -3.49 1.79 -4.05
C ALA A 94 -4.08 3.17 -4.32
N VAL A 95 -3.23 4.07 -4.81
CA VAL A 95 -3.61 5.42 -5.25
C VAL A 95 -3.58 5.45 -6.76
N LEU A 96 -4.71 5.83 -7.34
CA LEU A 96 -4.95 5.84 -8.76
C LEU A 96 -5.27 7.26 -9.20
N ASP A 97 -4.81 7.62 -10.40
CA ASP A 97 -5.31 8.80 -11.10
C ASP A 97 -6.79 8.59 -11.41
N MET A 98 -7.64 9.55 -11.03
CA MET A 98 -9.10 9.39 -11.11
C MET A 98 -9.61 9.32 -12.55
N GLN A 99 -8.92 9.94 -13.52
CA GLN A 99 -9.37 10.01 -14.91
C GLN A 99 -8.96 8.79 -15.72
N THR A 100 -7.72 8.33 -15.50
CA THR A 100 -7.11 7.25 -16.29
C THR A 100 -7.14 5.91 -15.57
N GLU A 101 -7.49 5.89 -14.28
CA GLU A 101 -7.42 4.75 -13.36
C GLU A 101 -6.03 4.10 -13.29
N ARG A 102 -5.00 4.81 -13.78
CA ARG A 102 -3.61 4.33 -13.70
C ARG A 102 -3.07 4.51 -12.30
N VAL A 103 -2.25 3.56 -11.88
CA VAL A 103 -1.53 3.64 -10.61
C VAL A 103 -0.65 4.88 -10.57
N ILE A 104 -0.72 5.59 -9.44
CA ILE A 104 0.24 6.61 -9.02
C ILE A 104 1.27 5.93 -8.11
N TRP A 105 0.82 5.17 -7.12
CA TRP A 105 1.63 4.26 -6.31
C TRP A 105 0.75 3.25 -5.56
N ILE A 106 1.34 2.17 -5.07
CA ILE A 106 0.71 1.17 -4.19
C ILE A 106 1.58 1.01 -2.94
N ALA A 107 1.00 1.12 -1.76
CA ALA A 107 1.63 0.71 -0.51
C ALA A 107 1.16 -0.71 -0.16
N PHE A 108 2.08 -1.59 0.17
CA PHE A 108 1.78 -2.94 0.64
C PHE A 108 2.53 -3.19 1.95
N PHE A 109 1.85 -3.85 2.89
CA PHE A 109 2.39 -4.18 4.20
C PHE A 109 2.02 -5.61 4.56
N THR A 110 3.02 -6.42 4.89
CA THR A 110 2.85 -7.84 5.23
C THR A 110 2.33 -8.06 6.66
N CYS A 111 2.29 -6.99 7.46
CA CYS A 111 1.98 -7.03 8.89
C CYS A 111 0.92 -6.01 9.33
N SER A 112 0.26 -5.30 8.42
CA SER A 112 -0.74 -4.29 8.79
C SER A 112 -2.07 -4.86 9.25
N ASN A 113 -2.35 -6.13 8.90
CA ASN A 113 -3.70 -6.65 8.70
C ASN A 113 -4.47 -5.88 7.60
N PRO A 114 -5.58 -6.44 7.09
CA PRO A 114 -6.38 -5.79 6.06
C PRO A 114 -6.75 -4.36 6.41
N PHE A 115 -6.73 -3.47 5.41
CA PHE A 115 -7.33 -2.14 5.53
C PHE A 115 -8.81 -2.21 5.14
N ASP A 116 -9.70 -1.90 6.08
CA ASP A 116 -11.15 -2.03 5.87
C ASP A 116 -11.86 -0.67 5.70
N LYS A 117 -11.14 0.44 5.91
CA LYS A 117 -11.64 1.80 5.66
C LYS A 117 -10.54 2.69 5.10
N VAL A 118 -10.91 3.62 4.21
CA VAL A 118 -9.99 4.66 3.73
C VAL A 118 -10.69 5.99 3.49
N THR A 119 -10.08 7.08 3.94
CA THR A 119 -10.47 8.45 3.62
C THR A 119 -9.26 9.26 3.15
N VAL A 120 -9.51 10.46 2.63
CA VAL A 120 -8.46 11.42 2.27
C VAL A 120 -8.74 12.73 3.00
N GLU A 121 -7.77 13.20 3.77
CA GLU A 121 -7.88 14.39 4.61
C GLU A 121 -6.55 15.16 4.57
N GLU A 122 -6.60 16.46 4.28
CA GLU A 122 -5.42 17.35 4.36
C GLU A 122 -4.18 16.88 3.57
N GLY A 123 -4.37 16.25 2.41
CA GLY A 123 -3.27 15.73 1.59
C GLY A 123 -2.69 14.39 2.09
N GLN A 124 -3.35 13.76 3.06
CA GLN A 124 -3.01 12.44 3.58
C GLN A 124 -4.10 11.43 3.26
N ILE A 125 -3.69 10.20 3.00
CA ILE A 125 -4.58 9.05 3.03
C ILE A 125 -4.65 8.56 4.46
N VAL A 126 -5.86 8.42 4.97
CA VAL A 126 -6.14 7.90 6.31
C VAL A 126 -6.81 6.54 6.14
N ALA A 127 -6.05 5.47 6.34
CA ALA A 127 -6.54 4.10 6.27
C ALA A 127 -6.69 3.51 7.67
N VAL A 128 -7.72 2.71 7.89
CA VAL A 128 -7.91 1.96 9.14
C VAL A 128 -7.75 0.48 8.83
N SER A 129 -6.91 -0.18 9.62
CA SER A 129 -6.74 -1.63 9.56
C SER A 129 -7.76 -2.35 10.45
N THR A 130 -7.99 -3.64 10.21
CA THR A 130 -8.85 -4.49 11.07
C THR A 130 -8.31 -4.69 12.49
N LEU A 131 -7.05 -4.29 12.76
CA LEU A 131 -6.50 -4.14 14.11
C LEU A 131 -6.95 -2.85 14.83
N ASN A 132 -7.76 -2.01 14.19
CA ASN A 132 -8.11 -0.64 14.59
C ASN A 132 -6.92 0.33 14.66
N CYS A 133 -5.81 0.01 14.00
CA CYS A 133 -4.72 0.96 13.83
C CYS A 133 -5.03 1.90 12.66
N VAL A 134 -4.80 3.19 12.86
CA VAL A 134 -4.92 4.25 11.85
C VAL A 134 -3.56 4.50 11.21
N TRP A 135 -3.50 4.36 9.89
CA TRP A 135 -2.32 4.58 9.06
C TRP A 135 -2.52 5.84 8.25
N LYS A 136 -1.61 6.79 8.40
CA LYS A 136 -1.59 8.04 7.64
C LYS A 136 -0.42 8.04 6.69
N LEU A 137 -0.69 8.21 5.39
CA LEU A 137 0.32 8.27 4.34
C LEU A 137 0.19 9.60 3.59
N ASN A 138 1.29 10.32 3.41
CA ASN A 138 1.31 11.53 2.60
C ASN A 138 1.14 11.17 1.10
N ILE A 139 0.19 11.80 0.40
CA ILE A 139 -0.09 11.51 -1.02
C ILE A 139 1.12 11.81 -1.91
N ALA A 140 1.81 12.93 -1.64
CA ALA A 140 2.95 13.40 -2.40
C ALA A 140 4.26 12.70 -2.00
N ASN A 141 4.36 12.26 -0.74
CA ASN A 141 5.53 11.54 -0.23
C ASN A 141 5.12 10.26 0.53
N PRO A 142 4.75 9.17 -0.17
CA PRO A 142 4.10 7.99 0.43
C PRO A 142 4.94 7.19 1.44
N VAL A 143 6.23 7.54 1.62
CA VAL A 143 7.09 6.96 2.65
C VAL A 143 6.96 7.66 4.01
N GLU A 144 6.36 8.85 4.04
CA GLU A 144 5.98 9.54 5.27
C GLU A 144 4.73 8.88 5.82
N ILE A 145 4.95 7.86 6.64
CA ILE A 145 3.91 7.01 7.21
C ILE A 145 3.90 7.21 8.72
N VAL A 146 2.72 7.47 9.27
CA VAL A 146 2.47 7.51 10.72
C VAL A 146 1.38 6.51 11.05
N VAL A 147 1.63 5.68 12.04
CA VAL A 147 0.65 4.69 12.52
C VAL A 147 0.29 4.99 13.96
N THR A 148 -0.99 4.88 14.30
CA THR A 148 -1.48 5.01 15.67
C THR A 148 -2.46 3.89 15.96
N CYS A 149 -2.19 3.17 17.05
CA CYS A 149 -3.06 2.20 17.69
C CYS A 149 -3.15 2.59 19.19
#